data_AF-A0A842XGV8-F1
#
_entry.id   AF-A0A842XGV8-F1
#
_cell.length_a   1.000
_cell.length_b   1.000
_cell.length_c   1.000
_cell.angle_alpha   90.00
_cell.angle_beta   90.00
_cell.angle_gamma   90.00
#
_symmetry.space_group_name_H-M   'P 1'
#
loop_
_entity.id
_entity.type
_entity.pdbx_description
1 polymer ?
#
loop_
_entity_poly.entity_id
_entity_poly.type
_entity_poly.pdbx_seq_one_letter_code
_entity_poly.pdbx_strand_id
1 'polypeptide(L)'
;MGLTILKKKTGYALGLLLCIIGILILLVVLWNLYQARAALTSLSDLSKQLFEGEFSVFGIKLELIGLKLIHYTLLSVILLVVGGGILIARREKIPVVEEVNVLLECPYCKNQWRETMSKPHLESMGYPKVRTISRRKCSKCAKFIRPKIVTTEE
;
A
#
# COMPACT_ATOMS: atom_id res chain seq x y z
N MET A 1 11.42 -10.59 -11.15
CA MET A 1 10.33 -10.10 -10.28
C MET A 1 10.91 -8.97 -9.46
N GLY A 2 10.62 -7.71 -9.82
CA GLY A 2 11.18 -6.56 -9.11
C GLY A 2 10.68 -6.48 -7.68
N LEU A 3 11.58 -6.17 -6.74
CA LEU A 3 11.20 -5.84 -5.37
C LEU A 3 10.31 -4.60 -5.41
N THR A 4 9.19 -4.62 -4.67
CA THR A 4 8.32 -3.45 -4.51
C THR A 4 8.31 -3.10 -3.04
N ILE A 5 8.73 -1.89 -2.69
CA ILE A 5 8.68 -1.40 -1.31
C ILE A 5 7.38 -0.63 -1.15
N LEU A 6 6.59 -1.04 -0.15
CA LEU A 6 5.40 -0.32 0.26
C LEU A 6 5.83 0.90 1.08
N LYS A 7 5.67 2.10 0.51
CA LYS A 7 5.91 3.34 1.26
C LYS A 7 4.78 3.54 2.27
N LYS A 8 5.08 3.39 3.56
CA LYS A 8 4.11 3.60 4.64
C LYS A 8 3.75 5.08 4.73
N LYS A 9 2.60 5.47 4.16
CA LYS A 9 2.02 6.82 4.31
C LYS A 9 1.25 6.91 5.64
N THR A 10 1.30 8.06 6.30
CA THR A 10 0.63 8.34 7.59
C THR A 10 -0.89 8.08 7.55
N GLY A 11 -1.53 8.26 6.39
CA GLY A 11 -2.96 7.96 6.19
C GLY A 11 -3.32 6.46 6.18
N TYR A 12 -2.34 5.56 6.13
CA TYR A 12 -2.58 4.12 6.21
C TYR A 12 -3.04 3.70 7.61
N ALA A 13 -2.49 4.32 8.66
CA ALA A 13 -2.88 4.04 10.03
C ALA A 13 -4.36 4.40 10.28
N LEU A 14 -4.80 5.56 9.77
CA LEU A 14 -6.20 6.00 9.89
C LEU A 14 -7.16 5.04 9.17
N GLY A 15 -6.87 4.67 7.91
CA GLY A 15 -7.72 3.73 7.16
C GLY A 15 -7.79 2.35 7.84
N LEU A 16 -6.69 1.87 8.40
CA LEU A 16 -6.64 0.60 9.11
C LEU A 16 -7.45 0.66 10.41
N LEU A 17 -7.35 1.77 11.16
CA LEU A 17 -8.10 1.99 12.39
C LEU A 17 -9.62 2.03 12.13
N LEU A 18 -10.05 2.74 11.09
CA LEU A 18 -11.46 2.77 10.66
C LEU A 18 -11.98 1.37 10.29
N CYS A 19 -11.17 0.58 9.57
CA CYS A 19 -11.52 -0.80 9.25
C CYS A 19 -11.63 -1.67 10.51
N ILE A 20 -10.69 -1.57 11.46
CA ILE A 20 -10.76 -2.33 12.71
C ILE A 20 -12.04 -2.00 13.47
N ILE A 21 -12.37 -0.71 13.62
CA ILE A 21 -13.59 -0.28 14.32
C ILE A 21 -14.84 -0.85 13.62
N GLY A 22 -14.92 -0.75 12.29
CA GLY A 22 -16.01 -1.34 11.52
C GLY A 22 -16.14 -2.85 11.74
N ILE A 23 -15.03 -3.59 11.66
CA ILE A 23 -15.03 -5.05 11.90
C ILE A 23 -15.52 -5.38 13.31
N LEU A 24 -15.05 -4.66 14.33
CA LEU A 24 -15.47 -4.88 15.72
C LEU A 24 -16.99 -4.65 15.88
N ILE A 25 -17.54 -3.58 15.31
CA ILE A 25 -18.98 -3.31 15.36
C ILE A 25 -19.75 -4.44 14.67
N LEU A 26 -19.30 -4.88 13.49
CA LEU A 26 -19.91 -6.00 12.77
C LEU A 26 -19.89 -7.31 13.56
N LEU A 27 -18.77 -7.62 14.22
CA LEU A 27 -18.66 -8.80 15.09
C LEU A 27 -19.65 -8.75 16.25
N VAL A 28 -19.86 -7.57 16.85
CA VAL A 28 -20.85 -7.40 17.92
C VAL A 28 -22.28 -7.55 17.39
N VAL A 29 -22.59 -7.04 16.20
CA VAL A 29 -23.90 -7.29 15.56
C VAL A 29 -24.11 -8.79 15.31
N LEU A 30 -23.10 -9.47 14.76
CA LEU A 30 -23.15 -10.90 14.50
C LEU A 30 -23.31 -11.70 15.79
N TRP A 31 -22.66 -11.27 16.87
CA TRP A 31 -22.82 -11.88 18.19
C TRP A 31 -24.26 -11.73 18.72
N ASN A 32 -24.89 -10.57 18.57
CA ASN A 32 -26.29 -10.36 18.94
C ASN A 32 -27.23 -11.26 18.13
N LEU A 33 -27.02 -11.35 16.82
CA LEU A 33 -27.78 -12.26 15.95
C LEU A 33 -27.56 -13.73 16.33
N TYR A 34 -26.34 -14.09 16.74
CA TYR A 34 -26.03 -15.43 17.21
C TYR A 34 -26.76 -15.77 18.51
N GLN A 35 -26.84 -14.84 19.47
CA GLN A 35 -27.63 -15.04 20.69
C GLN A 35 -29.12 -15.16 20.39
N ALA A 36 -29.60 -14.39 19.42
CA ALA A 36 -30.98 -14.42 18.98
C ALA A 36 -31.30 -15.55 17.99
N ARG A 37 -30.34 -16.44 17.71
CA ARG A 37 -30.44 -17.54 16.74
C ARG A 37 -31.59 -18.51 17.01
N ALA A 38 -31.96 -18.70 18.28
CA ALA A 38 -33.13 -19.51 18.63
C ALA A 38 -34.45 -18.95 18.05
N ALA A 39 -34.51 -17.64 17.78
CA ALA A 39 -35.65 -16.97 17.16
C ALA A 39 -35.50 -16.79 15.63
N LEU A 40 -34.34 -17.13 15.06
CA LEU A 40 -34.04 -16.98 13.63
C LEU A 40 -34.35 -18.28 12.87
N THR A 41 -35.64 -18.55 12.66
CA THR A 41 -36.08 -19.73 11.89
C THR A 41 -36.14 -19.48 10.40
N SER A 42 -36.27 -18.21 9.99
CA SER A 42 -36.42 -17.80 8.60
C SER A 42 -35.63 -16.53 8.27
N LEU A 43 -35.37 -16.31 6.98
CA LEU A 43 -34.70 -15.09 6.47
C LEU A 43 -35.51 -13.82 6.78
N SER A 44 -36.84 -13.94 6.90
CA SER A 44 -37.73 -12.86 7.34
C SER A 44 -37.60 -12.53 8.82
N ASP A 45 -37.30 -13.52 9.67
CA ASP A 45 -37.02 -13.26 11.08
C ASP A 45 -35.69 -12.51 11.23
N LEU A 46 -34.72 -12.83 10.37
CA LEU A 46 -33.43 -12.13 10.33
C LEU A 46 -33.58 -10.66 9.95
N SER A 47 -34.38 -10.35 8.92
CA SER A 47 -34.64 -8.96 8.56
C SER A 47 -35.38 -8.22 9.66
N LYS A 48 -36.45 -8.81 10.24
CA LYS A 48 -37.15 -8.21 11.38
C LYS A 48 -36.23 -7.94 12.56
N GLN A 49 -35.38 -8.88 12.92
CA GLN A 49 -34.46 -8.73 14.04
C GLN A 49 -33.34 -7.71 13.76
N LEU A 50 -32.97 -7.49 12.51
CA LEU A 50 -32.11 -6.35 12.13
C LEU A 50 -32.83 -5.00 12.22
N PHE A 51 -34.12 -4.95 11.87
CA PHE A 51 -34.92 -3.73 11.85
C PHE A 51 -35.55 -3.34 13.19
N GLU A 52 -35.78 -4.29 14.08
CA GLU A 52 -36.45 -4.10 15.37
C GLU A 52 -35.57 -4.52 16.55
N GLY A 53 -34.48 -5.24 16.29
CA GLY A 53 -33.55 -5.67 17.32
C GLY A 53 -32.83 -4.50 17.96
N GLU A 54 -32.71 -4.62 19.27
CA GLU A 54 -32.00 -3.67 20.11
C GLU A 54 -30.53 -4.07 20.19
N PHE A 55 -29.65 -3.08 20.18
CA PHE A 55 -28.22 -3.32 20.23
C PHE A 55 -27.79 -3.56 21.68
N SER A 56 -27.35 -4.77 21.99
CA SER A 56 -26.81 -5.11 23.31
C SER A 56 -25.32 -5.42 23.22
N VAL A 57 -24.53 -4.93 24.17
CA VAL A 57 -23.09 -5.20 24.26
C VAL A 57 -22.83 -5.87 25.60
N PHE A 58 -22.42 -7.14 25.60
CA PHE A 58 -22.17 -7.90 26.83
C PHE A 58 -23.34 -7.88 27.84
N GLY A 59 -24.59 -7.92 27.36
CA GLY A 59 -25.79 -7.89 28.21
C GLY A 59 -26.17 -6.49 28.69
N ILE A 60 -25.37 -5.46 28.40
CA ILE A 60 -25.71 -4.07 28.63
C ILE A 60 -26.45 -3.56 27.39
N LYS A 61 -27.72 -3.22 27.57
CA LYS A 61 -28.54 -2.62 26.52
C LYS A 61 -27.98 -1.23 26.22
N LEU A 62 -27.36 -1.06 25.05
CA LEU A 62 -26.74 0.20 24.68
C LEU A 62 -27.81 1.11 24.06
N GLU A 63 -28.73 1.58 24.88
CA GLU A 63 -29.81 2.47 24.48
C GLU A 63 -29.31 3.92 24.37
N LEU A 64 -28.14 4.11 23.76
CA LEU A 64 -27.45 5.40 23.84
C LEU A 64 -28.22 6.50 23.10
N ILE A 65 -29.04 6.17 22.07
CA ILE A 65 -29.91 7.10 21.31
C ILE A 65 -31.22 6.40 20.79
N GLY A 66 -31.62 5.24 21.28
CA GLY A 66 -32.75 4.49 20.67
C GLY A 66 -32.47 4.02 19.23
N LEU A 67 -31.18 3.95 18.87
CA LEU A 67 -30.70 3.47 17.57
C LEU A 67 -30.91 1.96 17.47
N LYS A 68 -31.57 1.54 16.40
CA LYS A 68 -31.82 0.12 16.11
C LYS A 68 -30.59 -0.55 15.51
N LEU A 69 -30.53 -1.89 15.57
CA LEU A 69 -29.42 -2.71 15.03
C LEU A 69 -28.99 -2.29 13.61
N ILE A 70 -29.96 -1.96 12.75
CA ILE A 70 -29.72 -1.52 11.37
C ILE A 70 -28.86 -0.26 11.24
N HIS A 71 -28.90 0.64 12.21
CA HIS A 71 -28.11 1.87 12.15
C HIS A 71 -26.63 1.55 12.38
N TYR A 72 -26.34 0.62 13.29
CA TYR A 72 -24.98 0.15 13.56
C TYR A 72 -24.42 -0.66 12.40
N THR A 73 -25.24 -1.48 11.73
CA THR A 73 -24.78 -2.20 10.52
C THR A 73 -24.47 -1.25 9.39
N LEU A 74 -25.34 -0.25 9.16
CA LEU A 74 -25.13 0.73 8.11
C LEU A 74 -23.88 1.60 8.38
N LEU A 75 -23.70 2.05 9.63
CA LEU A 75 -22.49 2.76 10.05
C LEU A 75 -21.22 1.91 9.86
N SER A 76 -21.27 0.63 10.24
CA SER A 76 -20.17 -0.30 10.06
C SER A 76 -19.80 -0.49 8.59
N VAL A 77 -20.79 -0.62 7.71
CA VAL A 77 -20.56 -0.76 6.26
C VAL A 77 -19.91 0.51 5.71
N ILE A 78 -20.39 1.69 6.10
CA ILE A 78 -19.79 2.98 5.68
C ILE A 78 -18.32 3.06 6.13
N LEU A 79 -18.04 2.73 7.40
CA LEU A 79 -16.69 2.71 7.95
C LEU A 79 -15.76 1.77 7.18
N LEU A 80 -16.23 0.59 6.82
CA LEU A 80 -15.47 -0.38 6.02
C LEU A 80 -15.21 0.10 4.59
N VAL A 81 -16.21 0.68 3.93
CA VAL A 81 -16.06 1.19 2.56
C VAL A 81 -15.09 2.36 2.52
N VAL A 82 -15.21 3.31 3.46
CA VAL A 82 -14.31 4.47 3.54
C VAL A 82 -12.90 4.02 3.95
N GLY A 83 -12.77 3.20 5.00
CA GLY A 83 -11.48 2.67 5.45
C GLY A 83 -10.78 1.85 4.35
N GLY A 84 -11.53 0.95 3.69
CA GLY A 84 -11.05 0.17 2.56
C GLY A 84 -10.63 1.04 1.38
N GLY A 85 -11.43 2.05 1.03
CA GLY A 85 -11.11 3.02 -0.01
C GLY A 85 -9.82 3.79 0.29
N ILE A 86 -9.63 4.24 1.54
CA ILE A 86 -8.39 4.90 1.98
C ILE A 86 -7.20 3.94 1.87
N LEU A 87 -7.36 2.68 2.30
CA LEU A 87 -6.30 1.67 2.21
C LEU A 87 -5.90 1.38 0.76
N ILE A 88 -6.87 1.31 -0.17
CA ILE A 88 -6.61 1.08 -1.59
C ILE A 88 -5.95 2.31 -2.22
N ALA A 89 -6.51 3.50 -2.03
CA ALA A 89 -6.00 4.74 -2.62
C ALA A 89 -4.59 5.11 -2.11
N ARG A 90 -4.24 4.70 -0.89
CA ARG A 90 -2.93 4.98 -0.27
C ARG A 90 -1.91 3.84 -0.45
N ARG A 91 -2.27 2.73 -1.11
CA ARG A 91 -1.34 1.66 -1.51
C ARG A 91 -0.51 2.10 -2.71
N GLU A 92 0.45 2.97 -2.46
CA GLU A 92 1.44 3.38 -3.46
C GLU A 92 2.58 2.35 -3.44
N LYS A 93 2.56 1.41 -4.40
CA LYS A 93 3.65 0.46 -4.62
C LYS A 93 4.76 1.20 -5.35
N ILE A 94 5.86 1.49 -4.66
CA ILE A 94 7.03 2.06 -5.31
C ILE A 94 7.87 0.89 -5.81
N PRO A 95 8.13 0.79 -7.13
CA PRO A 95 9.08 -0.19 -7.64
C PRO A 95 10.45 0.13 -7.04
N VAL A 96 11.06 -0.84 -6.37
CA VAL A 96 12.47 -0.75 -6.01
C VAL A 96 13.22 -0.80 -7.31
N VAL A 97 13.85 0.31 -7.65
CA VAL A 97 14.65 0.37 -8.86
C VAL A 97 15.91 -0.45 -8.59
N GLU A 98 16.12 -1.51 -9.38
CA GLU A 98 17.37 -2.28 -9.34
C GLU A 98 18.53 -1.31 -9.60
N GLU A 99 19.37 -1.10 -8.58
CA GLU A 99 20.61 -0.36 -8.69
C GLU A 99 21.67 -1.31 -9.23
N VAL A 100 22.26 -0.97 -10.36
CA VAL A 100 23.33 -1.74 -11.03
C VAL A 100 24.62 -0.94 -10.90
N ASN A 101 25.71 -1.62 -10.56
CA ASN A 101 27.03 -1.01 -10.53
C ASN A 101 27.58 -0.97 -11.96
N VAL A 102 27.77 0.24 -12.50
CA VAL A 102 28.35 0.43 -13.83
C VAL A 102 29.80 0.85 -13.72
N LEU A 103 30.66 0.17 -14.48
CA LEU A 103 32.07 0.51 -14.59
C LEU A 103 32.27 1.44 -15.77
N LEU A 104 32.64 2.68 -15.45
CA LEU A 104 32.85 3.76 -16.40
C LEU A 104 34.33 3.94 -16.70
N GLU A 105 34.65 4.15 -17.96
CA GLU A 105 36.02 4.40 -18.43
C GLU A 105 36.13 5.78 -19.09
N CYS A 106 37.20 6.49 -18.75
CA CYS A 106 37.59 7.71 -19.45
C CYS A 106 38.26 7.38 -20.80
N PRO A 107 37.78 7.95 -21.92
CA PRO A 107 38.38 7.67 -23.24
C PRO A 107 39.82 8.19 -23.39
N TYR A 108 40.21 9.22 -22.64
CA TYR A 108 41.55 9.83 -22.74
C TYR A 108 42.60 9.17 -21.83
N CYS A 109 42.36 9.12 -20.51
CA CYS A 109 43.34 8.60 -19.54
C CYS A 109 43.09 7.15 -19.11
N LYS A 110 42.09 6.47 -19.69
CA LYS A 110 41.73 5.08 -19.37
C LYS A 110 41.41 4.82 -17.90
N ASN A 111 41.18 5.88 -17.12
CA ASN A 111 40.76 5.72 -15.73
C ASN A 111 39.40 5.06 -15.67
N GLN A 112 39.28 4.04 -14.83
CA GLN A 112 38.04 3.34 -14.55
C GLN A 112 37.52 3.71 -13.17
N TRP A 113 36.21 3.89 -13.04
CA TRP A 113 35.56 4.09 -11.75
C TRP A 113 34.17 3.47 -11.75
N ARG A 114 33.66 3.14 -10.56
CA ARG A 114 32.35 2.52 -10.36
C ARG A 114 31.35 3.60 -9.97
N GLU A 115 30.17 3.56 -10.59
CA GLU A 115 29.03 4.37 -10.19
C GLU A 115 27.80 3.47 -10.08
N THR A 116 26.97 3.72 -9.07
CA THR A 116 25.64 3.11 -8.96
C THR A 116 24.70 3.85 -9.89
N MET A 117 24.08 3.11 -10.81
CA MET A 117 23.08 3.63 -11.74
C MET A 117 21.86 2.74 -11.71
N SER A 118 20.68 3.33 -11.88
CA SER A 118 19.46 2.58 -11.89
C SER A 118 19.27 1.89 -13.26
N LYS A 119 18.85 0.62 -13.29
CA LYS A 119 18.60 -0.13 -14.53
C LYS A 119 17.68 0.59 -15.54
N PRO A 120 16.53 1.17 -15.15
CA PRO A 120 15.70 1.91 -16.09
C PRO A 120 16.38 3.19 -16.59
N HIS A 121 17.29 3.79 -15.81
CA HIS A 121 18.10 4.91 -16.31
C HIS A 121 19.03 4.45 -17.44
N LEU A 122 19.68 3.30 -17.31
CA LEU A 122 20.51 2.72 -18.37
C LEU A 122 19.68 2.40 -19.62
N GLU A 123 18.51 1.77 -19.45
CA GLU A 123 17.58 1.48 -20.56
C GLU A 123 17.11 2.75 -21.25
N SER A 124 16.77 3.80 -20.49
CA SER A 124 16.34 5.09 -21.04
C SER A 124 17.42 5.81 -21.85
N MET A 125 18.70 5.56 -21.53
CA MET A 125 19.83 6.05 -22.31
C MET A 125 20.11 5.24 -23.59
N GLY A 126 19.39 4.12 -23.79
CA GLY A 126 19.58 3.23 -24.93
C GLY A 126 20.71 2.21 -24.76
N TYR A 127 21.17 1.95 -23.52
CA TYR A 127 22.05 0.82 -23.22
C TYR A 127 21.31 -0.50 -23.52
N PRO A 128 21.95 -1.54 -24.11
CA PRO A 128 23.38 -1.69 -24.40
C PRO A 128 23.87 -1.10 -25.73
N LYS A 129 22.97 -0.55 -26.57
CA LYS A 129 23.32 0.02 -27.89
C LYS A 129 24.15 1.31 -27.74
N VAL A 130 23.79 2.16 -26.78
CA VAL A 130 24.53 3.38 -26.41
C VAL A 130 25.31 3.12 -25.13
N ARG A 131 26.64 3.15 -25.23
CA ARG A 131 27.55 2.92 -24.08
C ARG A 131 28.19 4.19 -23.55
N THR A 132 27.74 5.37 -23.98
CA THR A 132 28.31 6.67 -23.56
C THR A 132 27.33 7.42 -22.69
N ILE A 133 27.80 7.91 -21.53
CA ILE A 133 26.98 8.67 -20.58
C ILE A 133 27.11 10.18 -20.83
N SER A 134 26.23 10.96 -20.19
CA SER A 134 26.33 12.42 -20.06
C SER A 134 27.75 12.89 -19.68
N ARG A 135 28.09 14.13 -20.08
CA ARG A 135 29.43 14.69 -19.85
C ARG A 135 29.68 14.85 -18.35
N ARG A 136 30.83 14.36 -17.88
CA ARG A 136 31.31 14.48 -16.51
C ARG A 136 32.79 14.85 -16.48
N LYS A 137 33.22 15.48 -15.39
CA LYS A 137 34.62 15.79 -15.16
C LYS A 137 35.33 14.52 -14.68
N CYS A 138 36.38 14.10 -15.37
CA CYS A 138 37.20 12.97 -14.94
C CYS A 138 38.04 13.36 -13.71
N SER A 139 38.08 12.52 -12.68
CA SER A 139 38.85 12.75 -11.46
C SER A 139 40.37 12.78 -11.69
N LYS A 140 40.89 11.96 -12.61
CA LYS A 140 42.34 11.91 -12.91
C LYS A 140 42.81 13.02 -13.84
N CYS A 141 42.16 13.20 -14.99
CA CYS A 141 42.63 14.14 -16.01
C CYS A 141 41.93 15.51 -15.96
N ALA A 142 40.98 15.72 -15.04
CA ALA A 142 40.19 16.94 -14.86
C ALA A 142 39.43 17.46 -16.11
N LYS A 143 39.45 16.72 -17.23
CA LYS A 143 38.75 17.06 -18.47
C LYS A 143 37.28 16.66 -18.39
N PHE A 144 36.42 17.47 -19.00
CA PHE A 144 35.02 17.11 -19.25
C PHE A 144 34.93 16.13 -20.41
N ILE A 145 34.47 14.92 -20.12
CA ILE A 145 34.43 13.79 -21.04
C ILE A 145 33.06 13.13 -21.02
N ARG A 146 32.71 12.35 -22.05
CA ARG A 146 31.61 11.38 -21.97
C ARG A 146 32.20 10.01 -21.61
N PRO A 147 32.02 9.51 -20.38
CA PRO A 147 32.54 8.21 -19.98
C PRO A 147 31.88 7.09 -20.80
N LYS A 148 32.63 6.01 -21.03
CA LYS A 148 32.15 4.80 -21.71
C LYS A 148 31.86 3.72 -20.67
N ILE A 149 30.69 3.09 -20.75
CA ILE A 149 30.33 1.91 -19.94
C ILE A 149 31.09 0.70 -20.51
N VAL A 150 31.92 0.08 -19.67
CA VAL A 150 32.73 -1.09 -20.03
C VAL A 150 32.02 -2.37 -19.61
N THR A 151 31.59 -2.42 -18.34
CA THR A 151 30.88 -3.54 -17.75
C THR A 151 29.77 -3.05 -16.84
N THR A 152 28.75 -3.88 -16.70
CA THR A 152 27.67 -3.74 -15.71
C THR A 152 27.79 -4.97 -14.81
N GLU A 153 28.06 -4.75 -13.53
CA GLU A 153 28.03 -5.81 -12.52
C GLU A 153 26.64 -5.78 -11.88
N GLU A 154 25.90 -6.88 -12.01
CA GLU A 154 24.59 -7.11 -11.38
C GLU A 154 24.71 -7.37 -9.88
#